data_AF-A0A7Y2T3D5-F1
#
_entry.id   AF-A0A7Y2T3D5-F1
#
_cell.length_a   1.000
_cell.length_b   1.000
_cell.length_c   1.000
_cell.angle_alpha   90.00
_cell.angle_beta   90.00
_cell.angle_gamma   90.00
#
_symmetry.space_group_name_H-M   'P 1'
#
loop_
_entity.id
_entity.type
_entity.pdbx_description
1 polymer ?
#
loop_
_entity_poly.entity_id
_entity_poly.type
_entity_poly.pdbx_seq_one_letter_code
_entity_poly.pdbx_strand_id
1 'polypeptide(L)'
;MRDLSPKAFYEILYKGFPHEPTTKQSLALEKLARYVLDTESNTLFLLRGFAGTGKTTIIADVVKHLWHTKLKTVLLAPTGRAAKVMSQYAHTPAYTIHRKIYFPRKDKGGAIRFV
;
A
#
# COMPACT_ATOMS: atom_id res chain seq x y z
N MET A 1 24.10 -11.51 -0.23
CA MET A 1 23.01 -10.50 -0.15
C MET A 1 22.14 -10.94 1.02
N ARG A 2 22.03 -10.17 2.10
CA ARG A 2 21.20 -10.59 3.25
C ARG A 2 19.74 -10.47 2.85
N ASP A 3 18.97 -11.56 3.00
CA ASP A 3 17.52 -11.51 2.88
C ASP A 3 16.97 -10.51 3.90
N LEU A 4 16.10 -9.62 3.43
CA LEU A 4 15.49 -8.61 4.27
C LEU A 4 14.53 -9.29 5.25
N SER A 5 14.86 -9.27 6.55
CA SER A 5 13.99 -9.83 7.58
C SER A 5 12.88 -8.85 7.98
N PRO A 6 11.73 -9.33 8.50
CA PRO A 6 10.68 -8.47 9.03
C PRO A 6 11.16 -7.45 10.06
N LYS A 7 12.08 -7.85 10.95
CA LYS A 7 12.69 -6.93 11.91
C LYS A 7 13.52 -5.85 11.22
N ALA A 8 14.34 -6.21 10.24
CA ALA A 8 15.14 -5.23 9.51
C ALA A 8 14.25 -4.26 8.70
N PHE A 9 13.17 -4.75 8.10
CA PHE A 9 12.23 -3.89 7.38
C PHE A 9 11.45 -2.97 8.32
N TYR A 10 11.01 -3.47 9.48
CA TYR A 10 10.42 -2.62 10.53
C TYR A 10 11.35 -1.46 10.93
N GLU A 11 12.64 -1.72 11.13
CA GLU A 11 13.62 -0.67 11.46
C GLU A 11 13.75 0.38 10.35
N ILE A 12 13.66 -0.04 9.08
CA ILE A 12 13.66 0.88 7.93
C ILE A 12 12.41 1.77 7.98
N LEU A 13 11.23 1.18 8.21
CA LEU A 13 9.97 1.93 8.31
C LEU A 13 9.99 2.89 9.50
N TYR A 14 10.42 2.42 10.68
CA TYR A 14 10.49 3.23 11.89
C TYR A 14 11.37 4.48 11.68
N LYS A 15 12.56 4.29 11.10
CA LYS A 15 13.51 5.38 10.82
C LYS A 15 13.07 6.27 9.66
N GLY A 16 12.30 5.71 8.72
CA GLY A 16 11.74 6.42 7.57
C GLY A 16 10.52 7.29 7.91
N PHE A 17 9.88 7.00 9.05
CA PHE A 17 8.65 7.65 9.49
C PHE A 17 8.90 9.15 9.76
N PRO A 18 7.98 10.05 9.36
CA PRO A 18 8.23 11.49 9.37
C PRO A 18 8.25 12.15 10.78
N HIS A 19 7.94 11.41 11.83
CA HIS A 19 7.94 11.84 13.23
C HIS A 19 8.10 10.61 14.12
N GLU A 20 8.25 10.80 15.43
CA GLU A 20 8.25 9.67 16.37
C GLU A 20 6.89 8.94 16.32
N PRO A 21 6.85 7.64 15.93
CA PRO A 21 5.60 6.91 15.87
C PRO A 21 5.01 6.72 17.27
N THR A 22 3.70 6.90 17.39
CA THR A 22 2.98 6.44 18.59
C THR A 22 3.11 4.92 18.75
N THR A 23 2.89 4.39 19.96
CA THR A 23 2.93 2.94 20.23
C THR A 23 2.07 2.13 19.26
N LYS A 24 0.88 2.64 18.91
CA LYS A 24 -0.02 1.95 17.96
C LYS A 24 0.46 2.04 16.52
N GLN A 25 1.11 3.14 16.12
CA GLN A 25 1.71 3.27 14.80
C GLN A 25 2.93 2.37 14.67
N SER A 26 3.83 2.35 15.66
CA SER A 26 4.97 1.43 15.72
C SER A 26 4.52 -0.03 15.62
N LEU A 27 3.50 -0.44 16.38
CA LEU A 27 2.92 -1.78 16.28
C LEU A 27 2.33 -2.06 14.87
N ALA A 28 1.71 -1.07 14.24
CA ALA A 28 1.19 -1.22 12.88
C ALA A 28 2.32 -1.38 11.86
N LEU A 29 3.41 -0.61 11.98
CA LEU A 29 4.60 -0.74 11.12
C LEU A 29 5.24 -2.11 11.29
N GLU A 30 5.35 -2.63 12.52
CA GLU A 30 5.90 -3.96 12.78
C GLU A 30 5.05 -5.06 12.12
N LYS A 31 3.72 -4.99 12.29
CA LYS A 31 2.81 -5.97 11.68
C LYS A 31 2.80 -5.87 10.14
N LEU A 32 2.90 -4.66 9.59
CA LEU A 32 3.02 -4.44 8.15
C LEU A 32 4.33 -4.98 7.61
N ALA A 33 5.44 -4.82 8.33
CA ALA A 33 6.73 -5.35 7.92
C ALA A 33 6.70 -6.88 7.81
N ARG A 34 6.02 -7.55 8.76
CA ARG A 34 5.78 -9.00 8.70
C ARG A 34 4.86 -9.37 7.53
N TYR A 35 3.75 -8.65 7.36
CA TYR A 35 2.78 -8.92 6.29
C TYR A 35 3.38 -8.77 4.89
N VAL A 36 4.15 -7.71 4.66
CA VAL A 36 4.76 -7.43 3.34
C VAL A 36 5.79 -8.49 2.95
N LEU A 37 6.48 -9.07 3.93
CA LEU A 37 7.50 -10.10 3.72
C LEU A 37 6.96 -11.52 3.93
N ASP A 38 5.64 -11.66 4.13
CA ASP A 38 4.99 -12.95 4.25
C ASP A 38 5.01 -13.68 2.90
N THR A 39 5.37 -14.96 2.93
CA THR A 39 5.39 -15.83 1.74
C THR A 39 4.08 -16.60 1.58
N GLU A 40 3.20 -16.58 2.57
CA GLU A 40 1.89 -17.22 2.48
C GLU A 40 1.00 -16.51 1.45
N SER A 41 0.43 -17.31 0.54
CA SER A 41 -0.58 -16.81 -0.39
C SER A 41 -1.92 -16.57 0.32
N ASN A 42 -2.74 -15.66 -0.21
CA ASN A 42 -4.10 -15.37 0.26
C ASN A 42 -4.19 -14.73 1.66
N THR A 43 -3.18 -13.95 2.05
CA THR A 43 -3.19 -13.20 3.31
C THR A 43 -3.76 -11.78 3.13
N LEU A 44 -4.44 -11.28 4.18
CA LEU A 44 -5.07 -9.96 4.19
C LEU A 44 -4.64 -9.18 5.44
N PHE A 45 -4.19 -7.94 5.24
CA PHE A 45 -3.94 -7.00 6.32
C PHE A 45 -5.00 -5.89 6.35
N LEU A 46 -5.61 -5.68 7.52
CA LEU A 46 -6.63 -4.64 7.73
C LEU A 46 -6.16 -3.56 8.71
N LEU A 47 -5.87 -2.37 8.20
CA LEU A 47 -5.52 -1.19 9.00
C LEU A 47 -6.77 -0.35 9.32
N ARG A 48 -7.19 -0.32 10.59
CA ARG A 48 -8.31 0.50 11.07
C ARG A 48 -7.85 1.57 12.05
N GLY A 49 -8.59 2.68 12.08
CA GLY A 49 -8.35 3.79 12.98
C GLY A 49 -9.23 4.99 12.64
N PHE A 50 -9.48 5.86 13.60
CA PHE A 50 -10.28 7.06 13.43
C PHE A 50 -9.66 8.08 12.46
N ALA A 51 -10.41 9.12 12.10
CA ALA A 51 -9.85 10.23 11.36
C ALA A 51 -8.64 10.84 12.10
N GLY A 52 -7.62 11.27 11.37
CA GLY A 52 -6.42 11.88 11.97
C GLY A 52 -5.39 10.92 12.57
N THR A 53 -5.64 9.60 12.66
CA THR A 53 -4.68 8.64 13.28
C THR A 53 -3.49 8.24 12.40
N GLY A 54 -3.18 8.99 11.33
CA GLY A 54 -2.00 8.77 10.50
C GLY A 54 -2.01 7.53 9.60
N LYS A 55 -3.17 6.92 9.31
CA LYS A 55 -3.27 5.72 8.43
C LYS A 55 -2.63 5.94 7.05
N THR A 56 -2.92 7.08 6.42
CA THR A 56 -2.35 7.42 5.11
C THR A 56 -0.83 7.63 5.20
N THR A 57 -0.33 8.18 6.31
CA THR A 57 1.11 8.32 6.57
C THR A 57 1.80 6.97 6.70
N ILE A 58 1.20 6.01 7.42
CA ILE A 58 1.69 4.63 7.49
C ILE A 58 1.81 4.00 6.10
N ILE A 59 0.76 4.11 5.28
CA ILE A 59 0.79 3.55 3.92
C ILE A 59 1.83 4.25 3.05
N ALA A 60 1.96 5.58 3.15
CA ALA A 60 2.96 6.33 2.41
C ALA A 60 4.40 5.90 2.76
N ASP A 61 4.68 5.69 4.05
CA ASP A 61 5.98 5.23 4.52
C ASP A 61 6.32 3.81 4.02
N VAL A 62 5.35 2.88 4.10
CA VAL A 62 5.50 1.53 3.54
C VAL A 62 5.78 1.59 2.03
N VAL A 63 5.03 2.38 1.27
CA VAL A 63 5.22 2.55 -0.18
C VAL A 63 6.60 3.12 -0.51
N LYS A 64 7.04 4.14 0.23
CA LYS A 64 8.36 4.75 0.07
C LYS A 64 9.49 3.74 0.25
N HIS A 65 9.34 2.77 1.14
CA HIS A 65 10.39 1.80 1.48
C HIS A 65 10.20 0.41 0.85
N LEU A 66 9.12 0.17 0.12
CA LEU A 66 8.83 -1.12 -0.52
C LEU A 66 9.89 -1.58 -1.54
N TRP A 67 10.67 -0.67 -2.12
CA TRP A 67 11.73 -1.06 -3.05
C TRP A 67 12.81 -1.95 -2.40
N HIS A 68 12.98 -1.89 -1.08
CA HIS A 68 13.88 -2.79 -0.35
C HIS A 68 13.44 -4.26 -0.41
N THR A 69 12.15 -4.52 -0.59
CA THR A 69 11.57 -5.87 -0.64
C THR A 69 11.56 -6.45 -2.06
N LYS A 70 11.89 -5.64 -3.08
CA LYS A 70 11.75 -5.96 -4.52
C LYS A 70 10.32 -6.24 -4.97
N LEU A 71 9.31 -5.99 -4.12
CA LEU A 71 7.91 -6.13 -4.47
C LEU A 71 7.41 -4.92 -5.25
N LYS A 72 6.53 -5.17 -6.21
CA LYS A 72 5.79 -4.12 -6.93
C LYS A 72 4.45 -3.90 -6.23
N THR A 73 3.98 -2.66 -6.21
CA THR A 73 2.68 -2.33 -5.62
C THR A 73 1.82 -1.50 -6.57
N VAL A 74 0.51 -1.59 -6.34
CA VAL A 74 -0.50 -0.78 -7.01
C VAL A 74 -1.39 -0.17 -5.94
N LEU A 75 -1.49 1.16 -5.92
CA LEU A 75 -2.32 1.88 -4.96
C LEU A 75 -3.71 2.09 -5.53
N LEU A 76 -4.72 1.60 -4.81
CA LEU A 76 -6.12 1.63 -5.23
C LEU A 76 -7.01 2.24 -4.15
N ALA A 77 -7.96 3.07 -4.56
CA ALA A 77 -8.96 3.68 -3.68
C ALA A 77 -10.38 3.58 -4.27
N PRO A 78 -11.45 3.65 -3.46
CA PRO A 78 -12.82 3.57 -3.97
C PRO A 78 -13.26 4.83 -4.75
N THR A 79 -12.70 6.01 -4.44
CA THR A 79 -13.07 7.29 -5.07
C THR A 79 -11.85 8.02 -5.63
N GLY A 80 -12.06 8.86 -6.65
CA GLY A 80 -11.00 9.65 -7.28
C GLY A 80 -10.32 10.62 -6.31
N ARG A 81 -11.09 11.23 -5.39
CA ARG A 81 -10.55 12.11 -4.34
C ARG A 81 -9.62 11.35 -3.38
N ALA A 82 -10.01 10.15 -2.95
CA ALA A 82 -9.18 9.31 -2.10
C ALA A 82 -7.89 8.86 -2.81
N ALA A 83 -7.99 8.48 -4.09
CA ALA A 83 -6.82 8.16 -4.92
C ALA A 83 -5.88 9.37 -5.03
N LYS A 84 -6.39 10.57 -5.31
CA LYS A 84 -5.60 11.80 -5.38
C LYS A 84 -4.83 12.07 -4.08
N VAL A 85 -5.52 12.02 -2.94
CA VAL A 85 -4.88 12.25 -1.62
C VAL A 85 -3.82 11.20 -1.34
N MET A 86 -4.13 9.91 -1.53
CA MET A 86 -3.16 8.83 -1.30
C MET A 86 -1.94 8.96 -2.21
N SER A 87 -2.13 9.34 -3.48
CA SER A 87 -1.03 9.55 -4.41
C SER A 87 -0.09 10.68 -3.99
N GLN A 88 -0.65 11.77 -3.46
CA GLN A 88 0.12 12.90 -2.95
C GLN A 88 0.97 12.51 -1.74
N TYR A 89 0.39 11.80 -0.77
CA TYR A 89 1.11 11.35 0.43
C TYR A 89 2.18 10.30 0.12
N ALA A 90 1.88 9.33 -0.75
CA ALA A 90 2.80 8.24 -1.07
C ALA A 90 3.80 8.58 -2.19
N HIS A 91 3.73 9.77 -2.78
CA HIS A 91 4.50 10.19 -3.96
C HIS A 91 4.52 9.13 -5.09
N THR A 92 3.43 8.38 -5.21
CA THR A 92 3.29 7.23 -6.11
C THR A 92 1.91 7.29 -6.76
N PRO A 93 1.76 7.01 -8.06
CA PRO A 93 0.45 7.03 -8.71
C PRO A 93 -0.55 6.09 -8.03
N ALA A 94 -1.72 6.62 -7.70
CA ALA A 94 -2.85 5.84 -7.22
C ALA A 94 -4.05 5.97 -8.15
N TYR A 95 -4.85 4.91 -8.21
CA TYR A 95 -5.98 4.78 -9.12
C TYR A 95 -7.25 4.45 -8.36
N THR A 96 -8.40 4.65 -8.99
CA THR A 96 -9.63 4.07 -8.46
C THR A 96 -9.63 2.56 -8.68
N ILE A 97 -10.29 1.81 -7.80
CA ILE A 97 -10.48 0.36 -7.96
C ILE A 97 -11.13 0.09 -9.32
N HIS A 98 -12.24 0.79 -9.62
CA HIS A 98 -12.95 0.69 -10.90
C HIS A 98 -12.02 0.88 -12.12
N ARG A 99 -11.13 1.88 -12.09
CA ARG A 99 -10.18 2.12 -13.20
C ARG A 99 -9.19 0.96 -13.39
N LYS A 100 -8.87 0.23 -12.33
CA LYS A 100 -7.88 -0.86 -12.39
C LYS A 100 -8.51 -2.20 -12.76
N ILE A 101 -9.74 -2.46 -12.32
CA ILE A 101 -10.41 -3.74 -12.54
C ILE A 101 -11.23 -3.78 -13.83
N TYR A 102 -11.78 -2.65 -14.29
CA TYR A 102 -12.49 -2.60 -15.56
C TYR A 102 -11.53 -2.43 -16.73
N PHE A 103 -11.61 -3.34 -17.70
CA PHE A 103 -10.86 -3.23 -18.94
C PHE A 103 -11.78 -3.41 -20.15
N PRO A 104 -11.57 -2.64 -21.23
CA PRO A 104 -12.34 -2.79 -22.45
C PRO A 104 -12.00 -4.12 -23.11
N ARG A 105 -12.97 -5.03 -23.22
CA ARG A 105 -12.94 -6.18 -24.13
C ARG A 105 -13.55 -5.79 -25.47
N LYS A 106 -12.82 -6.07 -26.56
CA LYS A 106 -13.44 -6.11 -27.89
C LYS A 106 -14.25 -7.41 -28.01
N ASP A 107 -15.55 -7.27 -28.23
CA ASP A 107 -16.41 -8.38 -28.58
C ASP A 107 -16.15 -8.80 -30.04
N LYS A 108 -16.53 -10.03 -30.42
CA LYS A 108 -16.32 -10.57 -31.78
C LYS A 108 -16.98 -9.72 -32.88
N GLY A 109 -17.98 -8.91 -32.52
CA GLY A 109 -18.66 -7.96 -33.41
C GLY A 109 -18.09 -6.53 -33.42
N GLY A 110 -16.92 -6.28 -32.82
CA GLY A 110 -16.28 -4.97 -32.81
C GLY A 110 -16.80 -3.98 -31.76
N ALA A 111 -17.88 -4.31 -31.05
CA ALA A 111 -18.37 -3.53 -29.92
C ALA A 111 -17.40 -3.62 -28.72
N ILE A 112 -17.12 -2.48 -28.09
CA ILE A 112 -16.32 -2.42 -26.86
C ILE A 112 -17.26 -2.67 -25.67
N ARG A 113 -17.02 -3.73 -24.90
CA ARG A 113 -17.68 -3.97 -23.61
C ARG A 113 -16.68 -3.75 -22.48
N PHE A 114 -17.12 -3.14 -21.39
CA PHE A 114 -16.35 -3.08 -20.14
C PHE A 114 -16.74 -4.28 -19.29
N VAL A 115 -15.74 -5.04 -18.85
CA VAL A 115 -15.88 -6.18 -17.91
C VAL A 115 -14.96 -5.94 -16.74
#